data_AF-A0A829GG88-F1
#
_entry.id   AF-A0A829GG88-F1
#
_cell.length_a   1.000
_cell.length_b   1.000
_cell.length_c   1.000
_cell.angle_alpha   90.00
_cell.angle_beta   90.00
_cell.angle_gamma   90.00
#
_symmetry.space_group_name_H-M   'P 1'
#
loop_
_entity.id
_entity.type
_entity.pdbx_description
1 polymer ?
#
loop_
_entity_poly.entity_id
_entity_poly.type
_entity_poly.pdbx_seq_one_letter_code
_entity_poly.pdbx_strand_id
1 'polypeptide(L)'
;MEELLESNLLRHFRIVRFLLGREWVTIGELAHTLRIPSRTIRQSIGEINQYINPAKIESSQKFGIRLTYDAQLNSFYIYASIYKQSAHFLIIENICIHRYATLAVLAEKLFISQSTLKRKIAVINQTLEKYGFWIDTKSVDMVGDERKIRFFYYCYLLEKYDVLDLVAPEQELRVIDELISEFFAQFPSLQGPERQVFSYLNKLRTMLFISFKRLKKRVPLR
;
A
#
# COMPACT_ATOMS: atom_id res chain seq x y z
N MET A 1 -8.86 0.51 -0.39
CA MET A 1 -7.63 0.82 -1.15
C MET A 1 -7.65 0.26 -2.57
N GLU A 2 -8.25 -0.90 -2.84
CA GLU A 2 -8.31 -1.52 -4.19
C GLU A 2 -8.78 -0.59 -5.33
N GLU A 3 -9.66 0.38 -5.05
CA GLU A 3 -10.15 1.38 -6.03
C GLU A 3 -9.06 2.28 -6.63
N LEU A 4 -7.87 2.31 -6.03
CA LEU A 4 -6.71 3.05 -6.54
C LEU A 4 -5.85 2.23 -7.51
N LEU A 5 -6.09 0.93 -7.63
CA LEU A 5 -5.33 0.07 -8.55
C LEU A 5 -5.65 0.38 -10.01
N GLU A 6 -4.64 0.28 -10.86
CA GLU A 6 -4.82 0.20 -12.31
C GLU A 6 -5.73 -0.99 -12.65
N SER A 7 -6.50 -0.88 -13.74
CA SER A 7 -7.55 -1.86 -14.09
C SER A 7 -7.06 -3.31 -14.19
N ASN A 8 -5.84 -3.53 -14.66
CA ASN A 8 -5.20 -4.85 -14.68
C ASN A 8 -4.86 -5.37 -13.27
N LEU A 9 -4.33 -4.52 -12.39
CA LEU A 9 -4.02 -4.91 -11.01
C LEU A 9 -5.27 -5.07 -10.16
N LEU A 10 -6.32 -4.27 -10.39
CA LEU A 10 -7.63 -4.49 -9.77
C LEU A 10 -8.21 -5.84 -10.18
N ARG A 11 -8.04 -6.24 -11.45
CA ARG A 11 -8.40 -7.59 -11.90
C ARG A 11 -7.60 -8.66 -11.16
N HIS A 12 -6.29 -8.48 -10.99
CA HIS A 12 -5.43 -9.40 -10.24
C HIS A 12 -5.87 -9.52 -8.78
N PHE A 13 -6.16 -8.39 -8.14
CA PHE A 13 -6.70 -8.32 -6.79
C PHE A 13 -7.99 -9.12 -6.67
N ARG A 14 -8.94 -8.97 -7.61
CA ARG A 14 -10.21 -9.70 -7.61
C ARG A 14 -10.02 -11.21 -7.79
N ILE A 15 -9.08 -11.63 -8.64
CA ILE A 15 -8.74 -13.05 -8.82
C ILE A 15 -8.16 -13.63 -7.53
N VAL A 16 -7.16 -12.97 -6.94
CA VAL A 16 -6.54 -13.41 -5.68
C VAL A 16 -7.58 -13.46 -4.56
N ARG A 17 -8.39 -12.40 -4.41
CA ARG A 17 -9.46 -12.32 -3.39
C ARG A 17 -10.49 -13.45 -3.54
N PHE A 18 -10.82 -13.84 -4.78
CA PHE A 18 -11.74 -14.95 -5.02
C PHE A 18 -11.11 -16.29 -4.65
N LEU A 19 -9.82 -16.50 -4.92
CA LEU A 19 -9.12 -17.75 -4.63
C LEU A 19 -8.70 -17.89 -3.16
N LEU A 20 -8.56 -16.77 -2.44
CA LEU A 20 -8.08 -16.77 -1.08
C LEU A 20 -8.99 -17.58 -0.16
N GLY A 21 -8.39 -18.53 0.58
CA GLY A 21 -9.11 -19.44 1.49
C GLY A 21 -9.95 -20.51 0.79
N ARG A 22 -9.87 -20.63 -0.54
CA ARG A 22 -10.54 -21.68 -1.29
C ARG A 22 -9.55 -22.77 -1.71
N GLU A 23 -10.09 -23.97 -1.80
CA GLU A 23 -9.42 -25.11 -2.43
C GLU A 23 -9.42 -24.96 -3.97
N TRP A 24 -9.39 -26.07 -4.67
CA TRP A 24 -9.45 -26.11 -6.12
C TRP A 24 -10.75 -25.55 -6.68
N VAL A 25 -10.63 -24.62 -7.63
CA VAL A 25 -11.76 -24.01 -8.36
C VAL A 25 -11.50 -24.08 -9.86
N THR A 26 -12.54 -24.32 -10.66
CA THR A 26 -12.37 -24.31 -12.12
C THR A 26 -12.19 -22.90 -12.66
N ILE A 27 -11.44 -22.75 -13.75
CA ILE A 27 -11.32 -21.46 -14.46
C ILE A 27 -12.69 -20.98 -14.96
N GLY A 28 -13.58 -21.90 -15.34
CA GLY A 28 -14.94 -21.57 -15.78
C GLY A 28 -15.78 -20.92 -14.70
N GLU A 29 -15.74 -21.45 -13.48
CA GLU A 29 -16.43 -20.87 -12.32
C GLU A 29 -15.90 -19.47 -11.97
N LEU A 30 -14.57 -19.32 -11.93
CA LEU A 30 -13.93 -18.02 -11.69
C LEU A 30 -14.31 -17.00 -12.79
N ALA A 31 -14.27 -17.43 -14.05
CA ALA A 31 -14.62 -16.60 -15.20
C ALA A 31 -16.08 -16.13 -15.15
N HIS A 32 -17.01 -17.04 -14.85
CA HIS A 32 -18.42 -16.73 -14.69
C HIS A 32 -18.65 -15.75 -13.53
N THR A 33 -18.07 -16.04 -12.37
CA THR A 33 -18.32 -15.25 -11.15
C THR A 33 -17.74 -13.85 -11.24
N LEU A 34 -16.51 -13.71 -11.73
CA LEU A 34 -15.86 -12.40 -11.88
C LEU A 34 -16.24 -11.68 -13.17
N ARG A 35 -16.96 -12.35 -14.09
CA ARG A 35 -17.28 -11.88 -15.44
C ARG A 35 -16.01 -11.51 -16.22
N ILE A 36 -14.99 -12.37 -16.14
CA ILE A 36 -13.72 -12.22 -16.83
C ILE A 36 -13.55 -13.40 -17.78
N PRO A 37 -13.20 -13.21 -19.06
CA PRO A 37 -12.98 -14.33 -19.98
C PRO A 37 -11.91 -15.30 -19.48
N SER A 38 -12.14 -16.61 -19.62
CA SER A 38 -11.20 -17.67 -19.21
C SER A 38 -9.78 -17.51 -19.78
N ARG A 39 -9.66 -16.95 -20.99
CA ARG A 39 -8.36 -16.61 -21.59
C ARG A 39 -7.63 -15.54 -20.79
N THR A 40 -8.33 -14.47 -20.41
CA THR A 40 -7.78 -13.38 -19.60
C THR A 40 -7.44 -13.84 -18.19
N ILE A 41 -8.24 -14.73 -17.60
CA ILE A 41 -7.91 -15.36 -16.31
C ILE A 41 -6.55 -16.08 -16.39
N ARG A 42 -6.34 -16.93 -17.41
CA ARG A 42 -5.07 -17.66 -17.59
C ARG A 42 -3.87 -16.73 -17.74
N GLN A 43 -4.01 -15.68 -18.54
CA GLN A 43 -2.98 -14.66 -18.68
C GLN A 43 -2.69 -13.96 -17.34
N SER A 44 -3.73 -13.51 -16.64
CA SER A 44 -3.59 -12.85 -15.34
C SER A 44 -2.96 -13.76 -14.29
N ILE A 45 -3.23 -15.07 -14.29
CA ILE A 45 -2.55 -16.02 -13.40
C ILE A 45 -1.05 -16.06 -13.67
N GLY A 46 -0.66 -16.07 -14.95
CA GLY A 46 0.75 -15.98 -15.36
C GLY A 46 1.40 -14.70 -14.84
N GLU A 47 0.75 -13.55 -15.03
CA GLU A 47 1.22 -12.24 -14.55
C GLU A 47 1.31 -12.20 -13.01
N ILE A 48 0.27 -12.66 -12.30
CA ILE A 48 0.22 -12.70 -10.83
C ILE A 48 1.41 -13.48 -10.27
N ASN A 49 1.65 -14.69 -10.80
CA ASN A 49 2.71 -15.57 -10.33
C ASN A 49 4.13 -14.98 -10.49
N GLN A 50 4.32 -13.93 -11.29
CA GLN A 50 5.62 -13.27 -11.41
C GLN A 50 6.01 -12.46 -10.17
N TYR A 51 5.05 -12.05 -9.33
CA TYR A 51 5.33 -11.14 -8.21
C TYR A 51 4.73 -11.55 -6.87
N ILE A 52 3.98 -12.66 -6.77
CA ILE A 52 3.41 -13.12 -5.48
C ILE A 52 4.26 -14.15 -4.73
N ASN A 53 5.40 -14.59 -5.28
CA ASN A 53 6.30 -15.53 -4.61
C ASN A 53 6.65 -15.06 -3.18
N PRO A 54 6.57 -15.92 -2.14
CA PRO A 54 6.51 -17.39 -2.20
C PRO A 54 5.10 -17.98 -2.35
N ALA A 55 4.04 -17.17 -2.43
CA ALA A 55 2.73 -17.66 -2.82
C ALA A 55 2.68 -18.00 -4.31
N LYS A 56 1.74 -18.85 -4.72
CA LYS A 56 1.56 -19.26 -6.11
C LYS A 56 0.12 -19.63 -6.40
N ILE A 57 -0.37 -19.25 -7.57
CA ILE A 57 -1.59 -19.84 -8.13
C ILE A 57 -1.17 -21.05 -8.96
N GLU A 58 -1.46 -22.23 -8.44
CA GLU A 58 -1.20 -23.51 -9.11
C GLU A 58 -2.33 -23.87 -10.06
N SER A 59 -2.01 -24.69 -11.06
CA SER A 59 -2.96 -25.17 -12.05
C SER A 59 -2.86 -26.70 -12.18
N SER A 60 -4.02 -27.36 -12.17
CA SER A 60 -4.21 -28.79 -12.37
C SER A 60 -5.25 -29.00 -13.46
N GLN A 61 -4.95 -29.87 -14.42
CA GLN A 61 -5.91 -30.22 -15.47
C GLN A 61 -7.18 -30.88 -14.90
N LYS A 62 -7.06 -31.61 -13.80
CA LYS A 62 -8.15 -32.35 -13.17
C LYS A 62 -8.99 -31.49 -12.22
N PHE A 63 -8.33 -30.62 -11.45
CA PHE A 63 -8.97 -29.92 -10.34
C PHE A 63 -9.18 -28.42 -10.59
N GLY A 64 -8.51 -27.82 -11.57
CA GLY A 64 -8.61 -26.39 -11.87
C GLY A 64 -7.43 -25.60 -11.30
N ILE A 65 -7.70 -24.55 -10.53
CA ILE A 65 -6.69 -23.64 -9.98
C ILE A 65 -6.89 -23.45 -8.48
N ARG A 66 -5.80 -23.20 -7.75
CA ARG A 66 -5.82 -22.89 -6.31
C ARG A 66 -4.69 -21.94 -5.97
N LEU A 67 -4.92 -21.03 -5.02
CA LEU A 67 -3.88 -20.20 -4.43
C LEU A 67 -3.21 -20.97 -3.28
N THR A 68 -1.91 -21.19 -3.36
CA THR A 68 -1.10 -21.88 -2.36
C THR A 68 -0.05 -20.93 -1.79
N TYR A 69 0.19 -21.05 -0.49
CA TYR A 69 1.23 -20.32 0.24
C TYR A 69 1.54 -21.05 1.55
N ASP A 70 2.73 -20.82 2.11
CA ASP A 70 3.14 -21.39 3.40
C ASP A 70 2.17 -20.92 4.51
N ALA A 71 1.87 -21.79 5.48
CA ALA A 71 1.07 -21.44 6.65
C ALA A 71 1.69 -20.29 7.49
N GLN A 72 3.01 -20.11 7.41
CA GLN A 72 3.72 -19.01 8.03
C GLN A 72 3.57 -17.69 7.25
N LEU A 73 3.16 -17.75 5.98
CA LEU A 73 2.95 -16.55 5.16
C LEU A 73 1.61 -15.90 5.49
N ASN A 74 1.67 -14.66 5.93
CA ASN A 74 0.49 -13.84 6.10
C ASN A 74 -0.19 -13.60 4.74
N SER A 75 -1.48 -13.94 4.60
CA SER A 75 -2.24 -13.70 3.37
C SER A 75 -2.23 -12.23 2.89
N PHE A 76 -2.05 -11.27 3.80
CA PHE A 76 -1.88 -9.85 3.46
C PHE A 76 -0.64 -9.58 2.59
N TYR A 77 0.38 -10.44 2.67
CA TYR A 77 1.55 -10.39 1.79
C TYR A 77 1.17 -10.38 0.31
N ILE A 78 0.18 -11.19 -0.07
CA ILE A 78 -0.22 -11.36 -1.48
C ILE A 78 -0.84 -10.06 -2.00
N TYR A 79 -1.67 -9.40 -1.19
CA TYR A 79 -2.22 -8.08 -1.51
C TYR A 79 -1.13 -7.01 -1.56
N ALA A 80 -0.20 -7.01 -0.60
CA ALA A 80 0.96 -6.11 -0.60
C ALA A 80 1.80 -6.28 -1.88
N SER A 81 2.00 -7.51 -2.34
CA SER A 81 2.72 -7.80 -3.59
C SER A 81 2.02 -7.23 -4.82
N ILE A 82 0.69 -7.21 -4.86
CA ILE A 82 -0.08 -6.51 -5.92
C ILE A 82 0.10 -5.00 -5.80
N TYR A 83 -0.02 -4.43 -4.60
CA TYR A 83 0.15 -2.99 -4.38
C TYR A 83 1.55 -2.50 -4.77
N LYS A 84 2.59 -3.31 -4.56
CA LYS A 84 3.97 -3.02 -4.99
C LYS A 84 4.13 -2.89 -6.52
N GLN A 85 3.24 -3.48 -7.31
CA GLN A 85 3.28 -3.33 -8.79
C GLN A 85 2.60 -2.05 -9.29
N SER A 86 1.85 -1.36 -8.43
CA SER A 86 1.03 -0.22 -8.86
C SER A 86 1.84 1.06 -8.94
N ALA A 87 1.81 1.70 -10.12
CA ALA A 87 2.41 3.02 -10.28
C ALA A 87 1.60 4.08 -9.52
N HIS A 88 0.28 3.89 -9.35
CA HIS A 88 -0.54 4.77 -8.53
C HIS A 88 -0.08 4.76 -7.06
N PHE A 89 0.10 3.58 -6.47
CA PHE A 89 0.61 3.50 -5.10
C PHE A 89 2.07 3.95 -4.99
N LEU A 90 2.90 3.71 -5.99
CA LEU A 90 4.27 4.23 -6.02
C LEU A 90 4.29 5.78 -5.98
N ILE A 91 3.41 6.46 -6.72
CA ILE A 91 3.26 7.92 -6.67
C ILE A 91 2.85 8.37 -5.27
N ILE A 92 1.78 7.77 -4.73
CA ILE A 92 1.22 8.09 -3.40
C ILE A 92 2.27 7.93 -2.30
N GLU A 93 3.04 6.86 -2.36
CA GLU A 93 4.11 6.54 -1.41
C GLU A 93 5.28 7.51 -1.48
N ASN A 94 5.75 7.83 -2.69
CA ASN A 94 6.81 8.83 -2.86
C ASN A 94 6.36 10.18 -2.29
N ILE A 95 5.13 10.58 -2.59
CA ILE A 95 4.52 11.80 -2.04
C ILE A 95 4.36 11.70 -0.53
N CYS A 96 4.16 10.52 0.07
CA CYS A 96 4.10 10.37 1.53
C CYS A 96 5.48 10.56 2.19
N ILE A 97 6.48 9.83 1.71
CA ILE A 97 7.79 9.65 2.37
C ILE A 97 8.72 10.83 2.09
N HIS A 98 8.70 11.32 0.86
CA HIS A 98 9.61 12.33 0.36
C HIS A 98 8.89 13.66 0.13
N ARG A 99 9.68 14.71 -0.09
CA ARG A 99 9.19 16.03 -0.47
C ARG A 99 9.82 16.39 -1.80
N TYR A 100 9.00 16.89 -2.71
CA TYR A 100 9.45 17.30 -4.03
C TYR A 100 9.16 18.78 -4.21
N ALA A 101 10.12 19.52 -4.76
CA ALA A 101 9.95 20.95 -5.04
C ALA A 101 9.00 21.19 -6.22
N THR A 102 9.04 20.31 -7.23
CA THR A 102 8.24 20.42 -8.43
C THR A 102 7.82 19.05 -8.95
N LEU A 103 6.78 19.04 -9.78
CA LEU A 103 6.29 17.83 -10.43
C LEU A 103 7.34 17.23 -11.38
N ALA A 104 8.25 18.05 -11.91
CA ALA A 104 9.38 17.61 -12.73
C ALA A 104 10.30 16.67 -11.96
N VAL A 105 10.67 17.05 -10.73
CA VAL A 105 11.57 16.26 -9.88
C VAL A 105 10.91 14.94 -9.48
N LEU A 106 9.60 14.95 -9.16
CA LEU A 106 8.87 13.71 -8.88
C LEU A 106 8.82 12.80 -10.12
N ALA A 107 8.57 13.35 -11.31
CA ALA A 107 8.52 12.59 -12.55
C ALA A 107 9.87 11.92 -12.86
N GLU A 108 10.97 12.65 -12.69
CA GLU A 108 12.33 12.13 -12.82
C GLU A 108 12.61 11.00 -11.84
N LYS A 109 12.28 11.19 -10.55
CA LYS A 109 12.43 10.16 -9.52
C LYS A 109 11.66 8.87 -9.83
N LEU A 110 10.52 9.00 -10.51
CA LEU A 110 9.65 7.89 -10.91
C LEU A 110 9.99 7.34 -12.31
N PHE A 111 11.01 7.89 -12.99
CA PHE A 111 11.40 7.52 -14.35
C PHE A 111 10.25 7.59 -15.37
N ILE A 112 9.39 8.60 -15.26
CA ILE A 112 8.27 8.85 -16.18
C ILE A 112 8.24 10.31 -16.63
N SER A 113 7.56 10.60 -17.75
CA SER A 113 7.35 12.00 -18.15
C SER A 113 6.36 12.72 -17.23
N GLN A 114 6.52 14.04 -17.10
CA GLN A 114 5.59 14.87 -16.33
C GLN A 114 4.15 14.74 -16.82
N SER A 115 3.94 14.64 -18.14
CA SER A 115 2.60 14.45 -18.72
C SER A 115 1.98 13.12 -18.31
N THR A 116 2.77 12.05 -18.23
CA THR A 116 2.30 10.75 -17.72
C THR A 116 1.99 10.81 -16.23
N LEU A 117 2.84 11.47 -15.44
CA LEU A 117 2.58 11.68 -14.00
C LEU A 117 1.29 12.48 -13.77
N LYS A 118 1.06 13.58 -14.48
CA LYS A 118 -0.17 14.38 -14.40
C LYS A 118 -1.42 13.54 -14.69
N ARG A 119 -1.40 12.73 -15.76
CA ARG A 119 -2.52 11.85 -16.10
C ARG A 119 -2.80 10.82 -15.00
N LYS A 120 -1.75 10.20 -14.44
CA LYS A 120 -1.90 9.26 -13.32
C LYS A 120 -2.45 9.94 -12.07
N ILE A 121 -1.96 11.12 -11.71
CA ILE A 121 -2.50 11.91 -10.60
C ILE A 121 -3.98 12.24 -10.82
N ALA A 122 -4.38 12.62 -12.03
CA ALA A 122 -5.79 12.89 -12.33
C ALA A 122 -6.68 11.65 -12.09
N VAL A 123 -6.22 10.46 -12.51
CA VAL A 123 -6.95 9.20 -12.24
C VAL A 123 -7.00 8.89 -10.74
N ILE A 124 -5.90 9.07 -10.01
CA ILE A 124 -5.85 8.87 -8.55
C ILE A 124 -6.85 9.80 -7.85
N ASN A 125 -6.89 11.08 -8.24
CA ASN A 125 -7.74 12.09 -7.61
C ASN A 125 -9.24 11.80 -7.82
N GLN A 126 -9.66 11.16 -8.91
CA GLN A 126 -11.05 10.71 -9.09
C GLN A 126 -11.54 9.82 -7.95
N THR A 127 -10.64 9.05 -7.32
CA THR A 127 -10.94 8.23 -6.16
C THR A 127 -10.74 9.02 -4.86
N LEU A 128 -9.60 9.69 -4.69
CA LEU A 128 -9.26 10.35 -3.42
C LEU A 128 -10.23 11.49 -3.06
N GLU A 129 -10.70 12.26 -4.04
CA GLU A 129 -11.58 13.42 -3.80
C GLU A 129 -12.88 13.02 -3.09
N LYS A 130 -13.40 11.81 -3.34
CA LYS A 130 -14.57 11.24 -2.65
C LYS A 130 -14.35 11.12 -1.13
N TYR A 131 -13.11 11.00 -0.70
CA TYR A 131 -12.72 10.92 0.71
C TYR A 131 -12.33 12.29 1.30
N GLY A 132 -12.35 13.37 0.51
CA GLY A 132 -12.11 14.75 0.97
C GLY A 132 -10.64 15.16 0.99
N PHE A 133 -9.79 14.51 0.20
CA PHE A 133 -8.40 14.90 -0.02
C PHE A 133 -7.94 14.49 -1.42
N TRP A 134 -6.87 15.08 -1.94
CA TRP A 134 -6.36 14.80 -3.28
C TRP A 134 -4.87 15.16 -3.36
N ILE A 135 -4.20 14.72 -4.43
CA ILE A 135 -2.84 15.16 -4.74
C ILE A 135 -2.92 16.49 -5.49
N ASP A 136 -2.39 17.56 -4.91
CA ASP A 136 -2.22 18.83 -5.60
C ASP A 136 -0.91 18.82 -6.41
N THR A 137 -1.03 19.11 -7.70
CA THR A 137 0.13 19.12 -8.62
C THR A 137 1.02 20.34 -8.45
N LYS A 138 0.52 21.43 -7.83
CA LYS A 138 1.32 22.64 -7.55
C LYS A 138 2.20 22.43 -6.33
N SER A 139 1.63 21.97 -5.21
CA SER A 139 2.40 21.66 -3.99
C SER A 139 3.15 20.32 -4.07
N VAL A 140 2.80 19.46 -5.04
CA VAL A 140 3.32 18.09 -5.19
C VAL A 140 3.12 17.28 -3.89
N ASP A 141 1.96 17.47 -3.26
CA ASP A 141 1.63 16.85 -1.98
C ASP A 141 0.12 16.57 -1.86
N MET A 142 -0.27 15.73 -0.89
CA MET A 142 -1.67 15.57 -0.54
C MET A 142 -2.21 16.78 0.23
N VAL A 143 -3.35 17.29 -0.20
CA VAL A 143 -4.08 18.41 0.40
C VAL A 143 -5.54 18.04 0.65
N GLY A 144 -6.21 18.73 1.57
CA GLY A 144 -7.58 18.42 2.02
C GLY A 144 -7.65 18.17 3.53
N ASP A 145 -8.53 17.27 3.98
CA ASP A 145 -8.67 16.93 5.39
C ASP A 145 -7.43 16.17 5.90
N GLU A 146 -6.59 16.85 6.68
CA GLU A 146 -5.35 16.30 7.23
C GLU A 146 -5.55 15.01 8.03
N ARG A 147 -6.63 14.90 8.81
CA ARG A 147 -6.86 13.68 9.62
C ARG A 147 -7.10 12.49 8.72
N LYS A 148 -7.87 12.68 7.65
CA LYS A 148 -8.14 11.64 6.65
C LYS A 148 -6.90 11.29 5.85
N ILE A 149 -6.06 12.27 5.49
CA ILE A 149 -4.77 12.03 4.83
C ILE A 149 -3.86 11.16 5.71
N ARG A 150 -3.69 11.53 6.99
CA ARG A 150 -2.85 10.76 7.92
C ARG A 150 -3.39 9.35 8.12
N PHE A 151 -4.70 9.21 8.29
CA PHE A 151 -5.34 7.90 8.43
C PHE A 151 -5.19 7.05 7.17
N PHE A 152 -5.34 7.64 5.98
CA PHE A 152 -5.12 6.98 4.71
C PHE A 152 -3.68 6.45 4.59
N TYR A 153 -2.67 7.29 4.86
CA TYR A 153 -1.28 6.85 4.84
C TYR A 153 -0.99 5.78 5.90
N TYR A 154 -1.64 5.85 7.06
CA TYR A 154 -1.49 4.86 8.13
C TYR A 154 -2.01 3.49 7.69
N CYS A 155 -3.22 3.43 7.15
CA CYS A 155 -3.76 2.20 6.58
C CYS A 155 -2.89 1.69 5.43
N TYR A 156 -2.44 2.58 4.54
CA TYR A 156 -1.60 2.21 3.41
C TYR A 156 -0.29 1.56 3.82
N LEU A 157 0.46 2.19 4.73
CA LEU A 157 1.75 1.66 5.16
C LEU A 157 1.58 0.32 5.90
N LEU A 158 0.56 0.15 6.72
CA LEU A 158 0.29 -1.12 7.40
C LEU A 158 -0.20 -2.24 6.47
N GLU A 159 -0.96 -1.91 5.42
CA GLU A 159 -1.42 -2.91 4.44
C GLU A 159 -0.29 -3.35 3.51
N LYS A 160 0.62 -2.43 3.13
CA LYS A 160 1.71 -2.72 2.19
C LYS A 160 2.97 -3.26 2.87
N TYR A 161 3.23 -2.85 4.10
CA TYR A 161 4.40 -3.24 4.88
C TYR A 161 3.97 -3.82 6.22
N ASP A 162 4.48 -5.01 6.55
CA ASP A 162 4.22 -5.61 7.85
C ASP A 162 4.82 -4.77 8.99
N VAL A 163 5.97 -4.14 8.74
CA VAL A 163 6.71 -3.34 9.72
C VAL A 163 7.22 -2.05 9.09
N LEU A 164 7.21 -0.96 9.87
CA LEU A 164 7.62 0.36 9.39
C LEU A 164 9.12 0.41 9.00
N ASP A 165 9.94 -0.46 9.58
CA ASP A 165 11.39 -0.56 9.34
C ASP A 165 11.73 -0.82 7.86
N LEU A 166 10.78 -1.36 7.08
CA LEU A 166 10.95 -1.59 5.64
C LEU A 166 10.86 -0.31 4.79
N VAL A 167 10.43 0.82 5.35
CA VAL A 167 10.15 2.05 4.59
C VAL A 167 10.70 3.31 5.25
N ALA A 168 10.77 3.37 6.59
CA ALA A 168 11.28 4.53 7.29
C ALA A 168 12.81 4.47 7.43
N PRO A 169 13.54 5.61 7.28
CA PRO A 169 14.96 5.65 7.55
C PRO A 169 15.27 5.34 9.03
N GLU A 170 16.32 4.56 9.28
CA GLU A 170 16.72 4.14 10.63
C GLU A 170 16.89 5.32 11.61
N GLN A 171 17.45 6.43 11.14
CA GLN A 171 17.61 7.63 11.96
C GLN A 171 16.27 8.23 12.41
N GLU A 172 15.25 8.22 11.54
CA GLU A 172 13.91 8.71 11.90
C GLU A 172 13.23 7.76 12.88
N LEU A 173 13.44 6.44 12.71
CA LEU A 173 12.93 5.42 13.62
C LEU A 173 13.53 5.56 15.03
N ARG A 174 14.84 5.78 15.14
CA ARG A 174 15.50 6.01 16.44
C ARG A 174 14.89 7.18 17.20
N VAL A 175 14.67 8.31 16.53
CA VAL A 175 14.03 9.49 17.14
C VAL A 175 12.59 9.18 17.59
N ILE A 176 11.84 8.42 16.79
CA ILE A 176 10.49 7.98 17.16
C ILE A 176 10.54 7.07 18.40
N ASP A 177 11.47 6.12 18.44
CA ASP A 177 11.60 5.16 19.52
C ASP A 177 12.04 5.82 20.84
N GLU A 178 12.95 6.80 20.77
CA GLU A 178 13.31 7.68 21.89
C GLU A 178 12.11 8.45 22.41
N LEU A 179 11.33 9.09 21.52
CA LEU A 179 10.14 9.85 21.91
C LEU A 179 9.06 8.97 22.56
N ILE A 180 8.84 7.76 22.02
CA ILE A 180 7.91 6.79 22.61
C ILE A 180 8.39 6.40 24.02
N SER A 181 9.70 6.15 24.18
CA SER A 181 10.29 5.75 25.45
C SER A 181 10.18 6.87 26.50
N GLU A 182 10.50 8.11 26.14
CA GLU A 182 10.34 9.28 27.01
C GLU A 182 8.89 9.52 27.40
N PHE A 183 7.95 9.42 26.44
CA PHE A 183 6.53 9.56 26.71
C PHE A 183 6.06 8.54 27.75
N PHE A 184 6.39 7.26 27.57
CA PHE A 184 6.01 6.23 28.53
C PHE A 184 6.72 6.36 29.87
N ALA A 185 7.94 6.91 29.92
CA ALA A 185 8.62 7.20 31.18
C ALA A 185 7.92 8.32 31.97
N GLN A 186 7.39 9.34 31.29
CA GLN A 186 6.64 10.44 31.91
C GLN A 186 5.21 10.04 32.31
N PHE A 187 4.62 9.07 31.63
CA PHE A 187 3.28 8.56 31.93
C PHE A 187 3.28 7.05 32.26
N PRO A 188 3.86 6.62 33.40
CA PRO A 188 3.94 5.19 33.74
C PRO A 188 2.58 4.51 33.87
N SER A 189 1.53 5.24 34.26
CA SER A 189 0.15 4.71 34.33
C SER A 189 -0.43 4.32 32.96
N LEU A 190 0.17 4.82 31.88
CA LEU A 190 -0.15 4.44 30.51
C LEU A 190 0.70 3.28 30.01
N GLN A 191 1.68 2.79 30.78
CA GLN A 191 2.40 1.57 30.46
C GLN A 191 1.56 0.37 30.87
N GLY A 192 1.41 -0.59 29.95
CA GLY A 192 0.77 -1.88 30.18
C GLY A 192 1.36 -2.92 29.23
N PRO A 193 1.29 -4.22 29.55
CA PRO A 193 1.84 -5.29 28.72
C PRO A 193 1.36 -5.21 27.26
N GLU A 194 0.06 -4.96 27.06
CA GLU A 194 -0.56 -4.78 25.74
C GLU A 194 0.04 -3.63 24.90
N ARG A 195 0.62 -2.62 25.53
CA ARG A 195 1.25 -1.45 24.86
C ARG A 195 2.75 -1.64 24.61
N GLN A 196 3.32 -2.74 25.10
CA GLN A 196 4.70 -3.16 24.84
C GLN A 196 4.78 -4.24 23.75
N VAL A 197 3.63 -4.77 23.31
CA VAL A 197 3.56 -5.74 22.21
C VAL A 197 4.04 -5.09 20.92
N PHE A 198 4.86 -5.83 20.16
CA PHE A 198 5.43 -5.40 18.89
C PHE A 198 4.39 -4.79 17.92
N SER A 199 3.20 -5.38 17.82
CA SER A 199 2.13 -4.90 16.93
C SER A 199 1.58 -3.52 17.34
N TYR A 200 1.50 -3.24 18.64
CA TYR A 200 1.09 -1.92 19.14
C TYR A 200 2.18 -0.88 18.85
N LEU A 201 3.43 -1.20 19.17
CA LEU A 201 4.56 -0.29 18.93
C LEU A 201 4.73 0.01 17.44
N ASN A 202 4.63 -0.98 16.56
CA ASN A 202 4.67 -0.77 15.11
C ASN A 202 3.58 0.22 14.66
N LYS A 203 2.34 0.04 15.12
CA LYS A 203 1.23 0.97 14.81
C LYS A 203 1.51 2.39 15.33
N LEU A 204 2.01 2.52 16.56
CA LEU A 204 2.33 3.82 17.15
C LEU A 204 3.47 4.50 16.38
N ARG A 205 4.55 3.76 16.06
CA ARG A 205 5.67 4.23 15.22
C ARG A 205 5.16 4.71 13.87
N THR A 206 4.30 3.95 13.19
CA THR A 206 3.72 4.34 11.89
C THR A 206 2.92 5.64 11.98
N MET A 207 2.09 5.79 13.02
CA MET A 207 1.29 7.00 13.23
C MET A 207 2.17 8.24 13.47
N LEU A 208 3.22 8.10 14.30
CA LEU A 208 4.16 9.19 14.58
C LEU A 208 4.99 9.55 13.35
N PHE A 209 5.51 8.54 12.63
CA PHE A 209 6.26 8.74 11.39
C PHE A 209 5.46 9.56 10.37
N ILE A 210 4.22 9.15 10.09
CA ILE A 210 3.34 9.89 9.16
C ILE A 210 3.12 11.32 9.66
N SER A 211 2.84 11.49 10.95
CA SER A 211 2.61 12.81 11.54
C SER A 211 3.83 13.72 11.37
N PHE A 212 5.04 13.22 11.58
CA PHE A 212 6.28 13.97 11.37
C PHE A 212 6.52 14.30 9.90
N LYS A 213 6.30 13.35 8.97
CA LYS A 213 6.38 13.60 7.53
C LYS A 213 5.43 14.71 7.09
N ARG A 214 4.19 14.70 7.58
CA ARG A 214 3.18 15.72 7.27
C ARG A 214 3.52 17.08 7.89
N LEU A 215 3.98 17.12 9.14
CA LEU A 215 4.37 18.37 9.80
C LEU A 215 5.57 19.03 9.13
N LYS A 216 6.61 18.27 8.77
CA LYS A 216 7.81 18.76 8.07
C LYS A 216 7.47 19.44 6.74
N LYS A 217 6.42 18.97 6.05
CA LYS A 217 5.99 19.52 4.75
C LYS A 217 5.23 20.83 4.84
N ARG A 218 4.67 21.16 6.01
CA ARG A 218 4.00 22.45 6.26
C ARG A 218 4.99 23.61 6.41
N VAL A 219 6.25 23.32 6.71
CA VAL A 219 7.32 24.33 6.75
C VAL A 219 7.79 24.59 5.31
N PRO A 220 7.91 25.85 4.83
CA PRO A 220 8.43 26.15 3.49
C PRO A 220 9.81 25.52 3.23
N LEU A 221 10.10 25.15 1.99
CA LEU A 221 11.48 24.84 1.59
C LEU A 221 12.29 26.13 1.73
N ARG A 222 13.33 26.12 2.57
CA ARG A 222 14.30 27.21 2.66
C ARG A 222 15.24 27.18 1.46
#